data_AF-A0A5M3XVW4-F1
#
_entry.id   AF-A0A5M3XVW4-F1
#
_cell.length_a   1.000
_cell.length_b   1.000
_cell.length_c   1.000
_cell.angle_alpha   90.00
_cell.angle_beta   90.00
_cell.angle_gamma   90.00
#
_symmetry.space_group_name_H-M   'P 1'
#
loop_
_entity.id
_entity.type
_entity.pdbx_description
1 polymer ?
#
loop_
_entity_poly.entity_id
_entity_poly.type
_entity_poly.pdbx_seq_one_letter_code
_entity_poly.pdbx_strand_id
1 'polypeptide(L)' 'MPELTDFLEDLRCSACGTLDSLWLYPVRGVVECRECGSKATILSVYGGEA' A
#
# COMPACT_ATOMS: atom_id res chain seq x y z
N MET A 1 19.68 3.12 -5.74
CA MET A 1 18.68 2.12 -6.18
C MET A 1 17.33 2.74 -5.90
N PRO A 2 16.58 3.20 -6.91
CA PRO A 2 15.26 3.76 -6.67
C PRO A 2 14.37 2.62 -6.19
N GLU A 3 13.84 2.75 -4.97
CA GLU A 3 12.78 1.85 -4.50
C GLU A 3 11.58 2.09 -5.41
N LEU A 4 11.29 1.14 -6.31
CA LEU A 4 10.14 1.23 -7.19
C LEU A 4 8.92 1.47 -6.32
N THR A 5 8.36 2.67 -6.38
CA THR A 5 7.12 2.98 -5.68
C THR A 5 6.04 3.01 -6.73
N ASP A 6 5.24 1.95 -6.77
CA ASP A 6 4.11 1.90 -7.68
C ASP A 6 2.97 2.74 -7.13
N PHE A 7 2.43 3.59 -7.99
CA PHE A 7 1.28 4.42 -7.68
C PHE A 7 0.00 3.62 -7.87
N LEU A 8 -0.86 3.63 -6.86
CA LEU A 8 -2.13 2.93 -6.88
C LEU A 8 -3.24 3.90 -7.28
N GLU A 9 -3.58 3.90 -8.57
CA GLU A 9 -4.69 4.67 -9.13
C GLU A 9 -6.06 4.10 -8.75
N ASP A 10 -7.07 4.97 -8.64
CA ASP A 10 -8.46 4.68 -8.26
C ASP A 10 -8.63 4.09 -6.84
N LEU A 11 -7.58 4.13 -6.03
CA LEU A 11 -7.58 3.63 -4.66
C LEU A 11 -7.72 4.76 -3.65
N ARG A 12 -8.62 4.56 -2.69
CA ARG A 12 -8.91 5.52 -1.62
C ARG A 12 -8.26 5.08 -0.31
N CYS A 13 -7.54 5.98 0.34
CA CYS A 13 -7.02 5.72 1.67
C CYS A 13 -8.17 5.50 2.65
N SER A 14 -8.22 4.33 3.31
CA SER A 14 -9.26 4.03 4.31
C SER A 14 -9.18 4.91 5.56
N ALA A 15 -8.03 5.53 5.85
CA ALA A 15 -7.85 6.38 7.01
C ALA A 15 -8.33 7.83 6.80
N CYS A 16 -7.94 8.45 5.68
CA CYS A 16 -8.26 9.87 5.42
C CYS A 16 -9.24 10.09 4.26
N GLY A 17 -9.57 9.06 3.48
CA GLY A 17 -10.46 9.19 2.33
C GLY A 17 -9.83 9.91 1.14
N THR A 18 -8.52 10.13 1.11
CA THR A 18 -7.88 10.71 -0.08
C THR A 18 -7.83 9.67 -1.20
N LEU A 19 -8.23 10.08 -2.41
CA LEU A 19 -8.13 9.28 -3.63
C LEU A 19 -6.73 9.44 -4.22
N ASP A 20 -6.18 8.40 -4.87
CA ASP A 20 -4.99 8.55 -5.70
C ASP A 20 -3.77 9.05 -4.88
N SER A 21 -3.65 8.60 -3.64
CA SER A 21 -2.59 9.03 -2.71
C SER A 21 -1.82 7.86 -2.08
N LEU A 22 -2.06 6.64 -2.57
CA LEU A 22 -1.51 5.40 -2.04
C LEU A 22 -0.30 4.95 -2.86
N TRP A 23 0.78 4.67 -2.16
CA TRP A 23 2.11 4.35 -2.69
C TRP A 23 2.47 2.93 -2.25
N LEU A 24 2.72 2.04 -3.21
CA LEU A 24 3.13 0.67 -2.95
C LEU A 24 4.65 0.58 -2.89
N TYR A 25 5.17 0.10 -1.77
CA TYR A 25 6.57 -0.29 -1.58
C TYR A 25 6.69 -1.82 -1.70
N PRO A 26 6.91 -2.37 -2.92
CA PRO A 26 6.90 -3.81 -3.18
C PRO A 26 8.02 -4.54 -2.42
N VAL A 27 9.19 -3.91 -2.26
CA VAL A 27 10.32 -4.47 -1.48
C VAL A 27 9.94 -4.73 -0.03
N ARG A 28 9.04 -3.91 0.53
CA ARG A 28 8.62 -3.98 1.93
C ARG A 28 7.24 -4.63 2.10
N GLY A 29 6.51 -4.86 1.00
CA GLY A 29 5.11 -5.28 1.04
C GLY A 29 4.21 -4.29 1.77
N VAL A 30 4.49 -2.99 1.67
CA VAL A 30 3.75 -1.95 2.41
C VAL A 30 3.10 -0.98 1.44
N VAL A 31 1.84 -0.62 1.70
CA VAL A 31 1.16 0.49 1.07
C VAL A 31 1.13 1.66 2.03
N GLU A 32 1.57 2.84 1.61
CA GLU A 32 1.56 4.06 2.42
C GLU A 32 0.70 5.14 1.75
N CYS A 33 -0.09 5.86 2.54
CA CYS A 33 -0.76 7.06 2.08
C CYS A 33 0.15 8.28 2.27
N ARG A 34 0.45 9.03 1.20
CA ARG A 34 1.29 10.22 1.27
C ARG A 34 0.67 11.35 2.10
N GLU A 35 -0.64 11.52 2.05
CA GLU A 35 -1.31 12.64 2.74
C GLU A 35 -1.35 12.48 4.27
N CYS A 36 -1.79 11.31 4.76
CA CYS A 36 -1.97 11.08 6.19
C CYS A 36 -0.88 10.22 6.84
N GLY A 37 0.03 9.63 6.05
CA GLY A 37 1.08 8.73 6.53
C GLY A 37 0.59 7.35 6.99
N SER A 38 -0.68 7.00 6.75
CA SER A 38 -1.23 5.69 7.10
C SER A 38 -0.53 4.58 6.30
N LYS A 39 -0.17 3.48 6.96
CA LYS A 39 0.56 2.35 6.38
C LYS A 39 -0.25 1.07 6.53
N ALA A 40 -0.38 0.30 5.46
CA ALA A 40 -0.97 -1.02 5.44
C ALA A 40 0.08 -2.04 4.97
N THR A 41 0.15 -3.19 5.63
CA THR A 41 1.06 -4.28 5.23
C THR A 41 0.28 -5.31 4.43
N ILE A 42 0.79 -5.70 3.27
CA ILE A 42 0.23 -6.77 2.45
C ILE A 42 0.61 -8.10 3.10
N LEU A 43 -0.35 -8.71 3.79
CA LEU A 43 -0.23 -10.08 4.27
C LEU A 43 -0.57 -11.00 3.11
N SER A 44 0.45 -11.53 2.44
CA SER A 44 0.26 -12.67 1.54
C SER A 44 -0.03 -13.90 2.39
N VAL A 45 -1.30 -14.22 2.58
CA VAL A 45 -1.72 -15.55 3.01
C VAL A 45 -1.39 -16.52 1.88
N TYR A 46 -0.18 -17.09 1.90
CA TYR A 46 0.02 -18.38 1.26
C TYR A 46 -0.95 -19.32 1.96
N GLY A 47 -1.96 -19.80 1.25
CA GLY A 47 -2.95 -20.74 1.76
C GLY A 47 -2.25 -21.99 2.29
N GLY A 48 -1.96 -22.01 3.58
CA GLY A 48 -1.84 -23.24 4.34
C GLY A 48 -3.27 -23.75 4.52
N GLU A 49 -3.70 -24.59 3.59
CA GLU A 49 -4.81 -25.49 3.79
C GLU A 49 -4.50 -26.43 4.97
N ALA A 50 -5.32 -26.28 6.03
CA ALA A 50 -5.62 -27.17 7.17
C ALA A 50 -4.49 -28.02 7.78
#